data_AF-A0A0A3Z5S5-F1
#
_entry.id   AF-A0A0A3Z5S5-F1
#
_cell.length_a   1.000
_cell.length_b   1.000
_cell.length_c   1.000
_cell.angle_alpha   90.00
_cell.angle_beta   90.00
_cell.angle_gamma   90.00
#
_symmetry.space_group_name_H-M   'P 1'
#
loop_
_entity.id
_entity.type
_entity.pdbx_description
1 polymer ?
#
loop_
_entity_poly.entity_id
_entity_poly.type
_entity_poly.pdbx_seq_one_letter_code
_entity_poly.pdbx_strand_id
1 'polypeptide(L)'
;MQDSKSNIIRAKRQLSSLGVIHSRSQFGGYSLSVERVVFALVSEGELYLRACEEARPYLIERKMEPLLFNKRGIPVALEYYRVDGSLWEEPEQLVALSQLCLRGASQERTLQQKNRRLKDLPNLSLKLEVQLRRVGISTVEMLKEQGAKRSWLKLQAKNKNMGITILFALQGAIQGLHCEALPVAIKEELRHWHSETLLSQSLSEQRSC
;
A
#
# COMPACT_ATOMS: atom_id res chain seq x y z
N MET A 1 7.36 -16.09 -25.48
CA MET A 1 8.10 -14.96 -24.85
C MET A 1 8.19 -13.72 -25.75
N GLN A 2 8.18 -13.85 -27.09
CA GLN A 2 8.12 -12.72 -28.04
C GLN A 2 6.76 -11.98 -28.00
N ASP A 3 5.66 -12.71 -27.86
CA ASP A 3 4.30 -12.14 -27.96
C ASP A 3 3.97 -11.19 -26.80
N SER A 4 4.45 -11.51 -25.59
CA SER A 4 4.24 -10.65 -24.42
C SER A 4 4.90 -9.27 -24.60
N LYS A 5 6.09 -9.20 -25.22
CA LYS A 5 6.75 -7.92 -25.49
C LYS A 5 5.97 -7.10 -26.52
N SER A 6 5.47 -7.76 -27.57
CA SER A 6 4.65 -7.11 -28.61
C SER A 6 3.38 -6.51 -28.01
N ASN A 7 2.64 -7.28 -27.21
CA ASN A 7 1.40 -6.81 -26.60
C ASN A 7 1.62 -5.74 -25.53
N ILE A 8 2.74 -5.76 -24.80
CA ILE A 8 3.11 -4.63 -23.92
C ILE A 8 3.32 -3.35 -24.74
N ILE A 9 4.03 -3.42 -25.87
CA ILE A 9 4.28 -2.25 -26.73
C ILE A 9 2.96 -1.74 -27.33
N ARG A 10 2.12 -2.65 -27.85
CA ARG A 10 0.78 -2.33 -28.38
C ARG A 10 -0.10 -1.66 -27.32
N ALA A 11 -0.18 -2.26 -26.13
CA ALA A 11 -0.94 -1.72 -25.01
C ALA A 11 -0.45 -0.32 -24.62
N LYS A 12 0.86 -0.11 -24.46
CA LYS A 12 1.43 1.19 -24.11
C LYS A 12 1.10 2.27 -25.15
N ARG A 13 1.07 1.91 -26.44
CA ARG A 13 0.75 2.84 -27.53
C ARG A 13 -0.73 3.22 -27.49
N GLN A 14 -1.63 2.24 -27.53
CA GLN A 14 -3.07 2.47 -27.59
C GLN A 14 -3.62 3.13 -26.30
N LEU A 15 -3.05 2.77 -25.15
CA LEU A 15 -3.48 3.27 -23.84
C LEU A 15 -2.66 4.48 -23.36
N SER A 16 -1.90 5.13 -24.25
CA SER A 16 -1.06 6.27 -23.89
C SER A 16 -1.84 7.46 -23.30
N SER A 17 -3.13 7.59 -23.62
CA SER A 17 -4.03 8.60 -23.05
C SER A 17 -4.29 8.42 -21.55
N LEU A 18 -4.01 7.26 -20.96
CA LEU A 18 -4.12 7.02 -19.52
C LEU A 18 -2.93 7.62 -18.74
N GLY A 19 -1.84 8.00 -19.43
CA GLY A 19 -0.60 8.50 -18.83
C GLY A 19 0.60 7.58 -19.08
N VAL A 20 1.68 7.79 -18.33
CA VAL A 20 2.94 7.04 -18.52
C VAL A 20 2.81 5.61 -17.97
N ILE A 21 2.67 4.64 -18.87
CA ILE A 21 2.53 3.22 -18.53
C ILE A 21 3.89 2.57 -18.27
N HIS A 22 4.11 2.17 -17.03
CA HIS A 22 5.26 1.40 -16.59
C HIS A 22 4.94 -0.09 -16.62
N SER A 23 5.93 -0.90 -17.02
CA SER A 23 5.82 -2.37 -17.05
C SER A 23 6.85 -2.99 -16.10
N ARG A 24 6.45 -3.93 -15.24
CA ARG A 24 7.36 -4.69 -14.36
C ARG A 24 7.07 -6.18 -14.40
N SER A 25 8.11 -7.02 -14.38
CA SER A 25 7.96 -8.47 -14.32
C SER A 25 7.43 -8.89 -12.94
N GLN A 26 6.31 -9.63 -12.91
CA GLN A 26 5.67 -10.17 -11.70
C GLN A 26 4.96 -11.49 -12.02
N PHE A 27 5.19 -12.52 -11.20
CA PHE A 27 4.48 -13.82 -11.26
C PHE A 27 4.42 -14.49 -12.63
N GLY A 28 5.51 -14.45 -13.42
CA GLY A 28 5.54 -15.06 -14.76
C GLY A 28 4.94 -14.22 -15.88
N GLY A 29 4.47 -13.01 -15.58
CA GLY A 29 3.98 -12.02 -16.56
C GLY A 29 4.55 -10.62 -16.31
N TYR A 30 3.90 -9.61 -16.89
CA TYR A 30 4.27 -8.20 -16.77
C TYR A 30 3.08 -7.37 -16.30
N SER A 31 3.17 -6.74 -15.12
CA SER A 31 2.15 -5.79 -14.68
C SER A 31 2.31 -4.45 -15.40
N LEU A 32 1.19 -3.85 -15.78
CA LEU A 32 1.10 -2.51 -16.35
C LEU A 32 0.51 -1.56 -15.32
N SER A 33 1.17 -0.41 -15.14
CA SER A 33 0.79 0.55 -14.11
C SER A 33 0.95 1.99 -14.56
N VAL A 34 0.06 2.85 -14.07
CA VAL A 34 0.14 4.32 -14.14
C VAL A 34 0.22 4.82 -12.71
N GLU A 35 1.16 5.73 -12.40
CA GLU A 35 1.35 6.27 -11.04
C GLU A 35 1.44 5.20 -9.93
N ARG A 36 2.10 4.07 -10.24
CA ARG A 36 2.24 2.88 -9.37
C ARG A 36 0.94 2.12 -9.12
N VAL A 37 -0.17 2.47 -9.78
CA VAL A 37 -1.44 1.76 -9.71
C VAL A 37 -1.49 0.73 -10.85
N VAL A 38 -1.54 -0.55 -10.49
CA VAL A 38 -1.64 -1.65 -11.46
C VAL A 38 -3.10 -1.76 -11.92
N PHE A 39 -3.30 -1.62 -13.23
CA PHE A 39 -4.62 -1.70 -13.87
C PHE A 39 -4.71 -2.83 -14.91
N ALA A 40 -3.57 -3.40 -15.31
CA ALA A 40 -3.54 -4.50 -16.27
C ALA A 40 -2.32 -5.41 -16.05
N LEU A 41 -2.38 -6.59 -16.65
CA LEU A 41 -1.32 -7.61 -16.64
C LEU A 41 -1.17 -8.17 -18.05
N VAL A 42 0.06 -8.46 -18.47
CA VAL A 42 0.33 -9.27 -19.66
C VAL A 42 0.87 -10.63 -19.20
N SER A 43 0.16 -11.70 -19.52
CA SER A 43 0.53 -13.08 -19.14
C SER A 43 0.36 -14.00 -20.33
N GLU A 44 1.31 -14.91 -20.56
CA GLU A 44 1.28 -15.87 -21.67
C GLU A 44 1.08 -15.24 -23.07
N GLY A 45 1.43 -13.96 -23.22
CA GLY A 45 1.25 -13.23 -24.47
C GLY A 45 -0.02 -12.37 -24.49
N GLU A 46 -1.01 -12.67 -23.66
CA GLU A 46 -2.30 -11.99 -23.65
C GLU A 46 -2.34 -10.81 -22.68
N LEU A 47 -3.11 -9.77 -23.02
CA LEU A 47 -3.39 -8.63 -22.14
C LEU A 47 -4.64 -8.91 -21.31
N TYR A 48 -4.59 -8.61 -20.03
CA TYR A 48 -5.70 -8.72 -19.10
C TYR A 48 -5.92 -7.40 -18.38
N LEU A 49 -7.15 -6.91 -18.35
CA LEU A 49 -7.54 -5.74 -17.54
C LEU A 49 -7.94 -6.18 -16.14
N ARG A 50 -7.46 -5.46 -15.13
CA ARG A 50 -7.87 -5.67 -13.74
C ARG A 50 -9.27 -5.09 -13.54
N ALA A 51 -10.26 -5.95 -13.36
CA ALA A 51 -11.62 -5.51 -13.11
C ALA A 51 -11.70 -4.71 -11.80
N CYS A 52 -12.47 -3.63 -11.83
CA CYS A 52 -13.03 -2.99 -10.65
C CYS A 52 -14.52 -3.33 -10.55
N GLU A 53 -15.14 -2.99 -9.42
CA GLU A 53 -16.58 -3.20 -9.20
C GLU A 53 -17.43 -2.60 -10.32
N GLU A 54 -17.09 -1.39 -10.78
CA GLU A 54 -17.80 -0.67 -11.84
C GLU A 54 -17.64 -1.31 -13.22
N ALA A 55 -16.48 -1.91 -13.53
CA ALA A 55 -16.22 -2.54 -14.82
C ALA A 55 -16.84 -3.94 -14.93
N ARG A 56 -17.04 -4.62 -13.80
CA ARG A 56 -17.46 -6.02 -13.76
C ARG A 56 -18.72 -6.34 -14.58
N PRO A 57 -19.82 -5.55 -14.51
CA PRO A 57 -21.03 -5.84 -15.29
C PRO A 57 -20.73 -5.91 -16.80
N TYR A 58 -19.95 -4.95 -17.31
CA TYR A 58 -19.59 -4.88 -18.71
C TYR A 58 -18.69 -6.05 -19.16
N LEU A 59 -17.72 -6.43 -18.31
CA LEU A 59 -16.82 -7.56 -18.58
C LEU A 59 -17.59 -8.89 -18.65
N ILE A 60 -18.61 -9.06 -17.80
CA ILE A 60 -19.49 -10.22 -17.80
C ILE A 60 -20.37 -10.24 -19.05
N GLU A 61 -20.98 -9.11 -19.41
CA GLU A 61 -21.83 -8.98 -20.59
C GLU A 61 -21.07 -9.33 -21.88
N ARG A 62 -19.81 -8.87 -21.99
CA ARG A 62 -18.90 -9.24 -23.09
C ARG A 62 -18.36 -10.66 -23.03
N LYS A 63 -18.63 -11.42 -21.97
CA LYS A 63 -18.13 -12.78 -21.75
C LYS A 63 -16.60 -12.86 -21.78
N MET A 64 -15.93 -11.86 -21.22
CA MET A 64 -14.47 -11.87 -21.16
C MET A 64 -13.99 -12.99 -20.23
N GLU A 65 -12.91 -13.66 -20.63
CA GLU A 65 -12.36 -14.79 -19.88
C GLU A 65 -11.49 -14.29 -18.71
N PRO A 66 -11.72 -14.76 -17.47
CA PRO A 66 -10.87 -14.42 -16.34
C PRO A 66 -9.53 -15.16 -16.42
N LEU A 67 -8.48 -14.53 -15.89
CA LEU A 67 -7.19 -15.17 -15.70
C LEU A 67 -7.29 -16.20 -14.58
N LEU A 68 -6.98 -17.45 -14.90
CA LEU A 68 -6.94 -18.54 -13.93
C LEU A 68 -5.53 -18.72 -13.40
N PHE A 69 -5.41 -18.78 -12.08
CA PHE A 69 -4.15 -19.05 -11.39
C PHE A 69 -4.25 -20.36 -10.60
N ASN A 70 -3.24 -21.22 -10.73
CA ASN A 70 -3.22 -22.48 -10.01
C ASN A 70 -2.60 -22.30 -8.61
N LYS A 71 -3.43 -22.42 -7.57
CA LYS A 71 -3.00 -22.35 -6.17
C LYS A 71 -3.11 -23.73 -5.54
N ARG A 72 -1.96 -24.41 -5.37
CA ARG A 72 -1.87 -25.76 -4.77
C ARG A 72 -2.73 -26.82 -5.50
N GLY A 73 -2.75 -26.77 -6.83
CA GLY A 73 -3.54 -27.68 -7.66
C GLY A 73 -4.99 -27.23 -7.91
N ILE A 74 -5.47 -26.18 -7.23
CA ILE A 74 -6.83 -25.65 -7.37
C ILE A 74 -6.81 -24.41 -8.28
N PRO A 75 -7.59 -24.38 -9.38
CA PRO A 75 -7.72 -23.19 -10.20
C PRO A 75 -8.52 -22.10 -9.46
N VAL A 76 -7.95 -20.90 -9.37
CA VAL A 76 -8.55 -19.71 -8.77
C VAL A 76 -8.65 -18.63 -9.84
N ALA A 77 -9.86 -18.16 -10.11
CA ALA A 77 -10.08 -17.02 -10.99
C ALA A 77 -9.62 -15.73 -10.30
N LEU A 78 -8.78 -14.97 -10.99
CA LEU A 78 -8.37 -13.65 -10.57
C LEU A 78 -9.30 -12.59 -11.18
N GLU A 79 -9.28 -11.39 -10.59
CA GLU A 79 -10.01 -10.20 -11.08
C GLU A 79 -9.32 -9.57 -12.30
N TYR A 80 -8.82 -10.39 -13.23
CA TYR A 80 -8.12 -9.98 -14.44
C TYR A 80 -8.81 -10.64 -15.63
N TYR A 81 -9.24 -9.87 -16.63
CA TYR A 81 -10.07 -10.36 -17.73
C TYR A 81 -9.38 -10.13 -19.07
N ARG A 82 -9.30 -11.17 -19.91
CA ARG A 82 -8.56 -11.17 -21.17
C ARG A 82 -9.17 -10.19 -22.16
N VAL A 83 -8.34 -9.28 -22.68
CA VAL A 83 -8.65 -8.44 -23.84
C VAL A 83 -8.54 -9.32 -25.07
N ASP A 84 -9.68 -9.67 -25.64
CA ASP A 84 -9.77 -10.50 -26.83
C ASP A 84 -9.45 -9.70 -28.11
N GLY A 85 -9.38 -10.42 -29.24
CA GLY A 85 -9.11 -9.81 -30.53
C GLY A 85 -10.12 -8.73 -30.91
N SER A 86 -11.40 -8.90 -30.57
CA SER A 86 -12.43 -7.90 -30.89
C SER A 86 -12.19 -6.58 -30.17
N LEU A 87 -11.92 -6.62 -28.86
CA LEU A 87 -11.66 -5.42 -28.07
C LEU A 87 -10.35 -4.72 -28.47
N TRP A 88 -9.34 -5.46 -28.94
CA TRP A 88 -8.10 -4.90 -29.49
C TRP A 88 -8.30 -4.06 -30.76
N GLU A 89 -9.36 -4.35 -31.52
CA GLU A 89 -9.78 -3.64 -32.73
C GLU A 89 -10.84 -2.55 -32.45
N GLU A 90 -11.19 -2.32 -31.19
CA GLU A 90 -12.09 -1.26 -30.73
C GLU A 90 -11.33 -0.26 -29.82
N PRO A 91 -10.41 0.58 -30.33
CA PRO A 91 -9.50 1.36 -29.51
C PRO A 91 -10.20 2.29 -28.50
N GLU A 92 -11.30 2.92 -28.90
CA GLU A 92 -12.05 3.81 -28.02
C GLU A 92 -12.64 3.05 -26.82
N GLN A 93 -13.18 1.85 -27.07
CA GLN A 93 -13.76 1.02 -26.03
C GLN A 93 -12.69 0.44 -25.11
N LEU A 94 -11.58 -0.05 -25.68
CA LEU A 94 -10.43 -0.53 -24.91
C LEU A 94 -9.85 0.58 -24.01
N VAL A 95 -9.73 1.80 -24.52
CA VAL A 95 -9.29 2.97 -23.74
C VAL A 95 -10.30 3.28 -22.63
N ALA A 96 -11.59 3.37 -22.93
CA ALA A 96 -12.62 3.66 -21.94
C ALA A 96 -12.65 2.63 -20.81
N LEU A 97 -12.54 1.33 -21.15
CA LEU A 97 -12.51 0.24 -20.18
C LEU A 97 -11.24 0.25 -19.33
N SER A 98 -10.09 0.51 -19.95
CA SER A 98 -8.82 0.62 -19.25
C SER A 98 -8.81 1.81 -18.30
N GLN A 99 -9.39 2.95 -18.69
CA GLN A 99 -9.57 4.12 -17.83
C GLN A 99 -10.46 3.80 -16.64
N LEU A 100 -11.58 3.10 -16.86
CA LEU A 100 -12.48 2.68 -15.78
C LEU A 100 -11.76 1.77 -14.77
N CYS A 101 -11.03 0.76 -15.26
CA CYS A 101 -10.23 -0.15 -14.45
C CYS A 101 -9.15 0.60 -13.65
N LEU A 102 -8.44 1.54 -14.28
CA LEU A 102 -7.43 2.36 -13.61
C LEU A 102 -8.04 3.24 -12.52
N ARG A 103 -9.18 3.90 -12.79
CA ARG A 103 -9.90 4.70 -11.77
C ARG A 103 -10.33 3.85 -10.58
N GLY A 104 -10.94 2.70 -10.83
CA GLY A 104 -11.34 1.78 -9.76
C GLY A 104 -10.15 1.29 -8.94
N ALA A 105 -9.06 0.88 -9.59
CA ALA A 105 -7.84 0.44 -8.90
C ALA A 105 -7.20 1.58 -8.06
N SER A 106 -7.26 2.82 -8.54
CA SER A 106 -6.79 4.00 -7.80
C SER A 106 -7.66 4.30 -6.57
N GLN A 107 -8.99 4.19 -6.71
CA GLN A 107 -9.93 4.37 -5.60
C GLN A 107 -9.77 3.27 -4.54
N GLU A 108 -9.70 1.99 -4.95
CA GLU A 108 -9.44 0.86 -4.06
C GLU A 108 -8.15 1.08 -3.26
N ARG A 109 -7.07 1.49 -3.93
CA ARG A 109 -5.79 1.80 -3.27
C ARG A 109 -5.96 2.92 -2.24
N THR A 110 -6.68 3.98 -2.59
CA THR A 110 -6.93 5.11 -1.69
C THR A 110 -7.75 4.67 -0.47
N LEU A 111 -8.79 3.88 -0.67
CA LEU A 111 -9.62 3.33 0.40
C LEU A 111 -8.82 2.38 1.31
N GLN A 112 -8.00 1.50 0.73
CA GLN A 112 -7.10 0.62 1.50
C GLN A 112 -6.09 1.42 2.32
N GLN A 113 -5.59 2.53 1.78
CA GLN A 113 -4.69 3.43 2.52
C GLN A 113 -5.41 4.15 3.66
N LYS A 114 -6.63 4.67 3.42
CA LYS A 114 -7.46 5.32 4.46
C LYS A 114 -7.92 4.37 5.56
N ASN A 115 -8.27 3.14 5.19
CA ASN A 115 -8.74 2.10 6.13
C ASN A 115 -7.59 1.31 6.76
N ARG A 116 -6.34 1.68 6.48
CA ARG A 116 -5.17 1.00 7.05
C ARG A 116 -5.17 1.20 8.56
N ARG A 117 -5.18 0.10 9.31
CA ARG A 117 -5.18 0.20 10.78
C ARG A 117 -3.76 0.44 11.28
N LEU A 118 -3.67 0.97 12.49
CA LEU A 118 -2.38 1.15 13.18
C LEU A 118 -1.62 -0.18 13.28
N LYS A 119 -2.28 -1.29 13.61
CA LYS A 119 -1.65 -2.63 13.67
C LYS A 119 -1.10 -3.15 12.33
N ASP A 120 -1.47 -2.52 11.21
CA ASP A 120 -1.00 -2.92 9.87
C ASP A 120 0.22 -2.09 9.44
N LEU A 121 0.70 -1.19 10.30
CA LEU A 121 1.98 -0.48 10.14
C LEU A 121 3.13 -1.33 10.64
N PRO A 122 4.34 -1.18 10.07
CA PRO A 122 5.50 -1.93 10.54
C PRO A 122 5.74 -1.63 12.03
N ASN A 123 6.15 -2.66 12.76
CA ASN A 123 6.46 -2.62 14.20
C ASN A 123 5.26 -2.36 15.14
N LEU A 124 4.04 -2.13 14.64
CA LEU A 124 2.87 -1.90 15.48
C LEU A 124 2.06 -3.18 15.65
N SER A 125 1.93 -3.64 16.90
CA SER A 125 1.05 -4.76 17.26
C SER A 125 -0.35 -4.29 17.62
N LEU A 126 -1.32 -5.21 17.67
CA LEU A 126 -2.67 -4.91 18.18
C LEU A 126 -2.63 -4.34 19.61
N LYS A 127 -1.73 -4.83 20.46
CA LYS A 127 -1.53 -4.32 21.82
C LYS A 127 -1.16 -2.84 21.80
N LEU A 128 -0.23 -2.45 20.92
CA LEU A 128 0.21 -1.07 20.80
C LEU A 128 -0.88 -0.18 20.17
N GLU A 129 -1.65 -0.69 19.21
CA GLU A 129 -2.85 -0.01 18.69
C GLU A 129 -3.86 0.31 19.80
N VAL A 130 -4.15 -0.65 20.69
CA VAL A 130 -5.05 -0.42 21.83
C VAL A 130 -4.51 0.66 22.76
N GLN A 131 -3.20 0.66 23.05
CA GLN A 131 -2.58 1.69 23.89
C GLN A 131 -2.62 3.08 23.22
N LEU A 132 -2.34 3.16 21.93
CA LEU A 132 -2.44 4.39 21.14
C LEU A 132 -3.86 4.98 21.17
N ARG A 133 -4.88 4.12 20.97
CA ARG A 133 -6.29 4.54 21.06
C ARG A 133 -6.64 5.11 22.43
N ARG A 134 -6.16 4.49 23.51
CA ARG A 134 -6.40 4.97 24.90
C ARG A 134 -5.79 6.35 25.16
N VAL A 135 -4.79 6.76 24.38
CA VAL A 135 -4.17 8.08 24.48
C VAL A 135 -4.62 9.04 23.37
N GLY A 136 -5.73 8.72 22.70
CA GLY A 136 -6.36 9.57 21.69
C GLY A 136 -5.71 9.52 20.31
N ILE A 137 -4.96 8.45 19.99
CA ILE A 137 -4.37 8.23 18.66
C ILE A 137 -5.04 7.00 18.05
N SER A 138 -6.08 7.21 17.24
CA SER A 138 -6.89 6.13 16.68
C SER A 138 -6.62 5.83 15.20
N THR A 139 -6.01 6.75 14.46
CA THR A 139 -5.74 6.61 13.03
C THR A 139 -4.26 6.78 12.68
N VAL A 140 -3.88 6.33 11.49
CA VAL A 140 -2.51 6.47 10.97
C VAL A 140 -2.18 7.95 10.76
N GLU A 141 -3.16 8.75 10.32
CA GLU A 141 -3.04 10.18 10.11
C GLU A 141 -2.73 10.89 11.43
N MET A 142 -3.49 10.58 12.49
CA MET A 142 -3.22 11.13 13.83
C MET A 142 -1.83 10.74 14.32
N LEU A 143 -1.39 9.50 14.10
CA LEU A 143 -0.04 9.08 14.49
C LEU A 143 1.03 9.91 13.77
N LYS A 144 0.86 10.16 12.46
CA LYS A 144 1.78 10.98 11.66
C LYS A 144 1.79 12.44 12.11
N GLU A 145 0.61 13.03 12.32
CA GLU A 145 0.46 14.42 12.78
C GLU A 145 1.09 14.64 14.17
N GLN A 146 0.92 13.68 15.08
CA GLN A 146 1.48 13.77 16.42
C GLN A 146 2.99 13.50 16.42
N GLY A 147 3.47 12.63 15.52
CA GLY A 147 4.87 12.22 15.46
C GLY A 147 5.24 11.21 16.55
N ALA A 148 6.41 10.57 16.40
CA ALA A 148 6.85 9.49 17.30
C ALA A 148 7.06 9.97 18.75
N LYS A 149 7.76 11.10 18.93
CA LYS A 149 8.11 11.68 20.23
C LYS A 149 6.86 12.01 21.08
N ARG A 150 5.91 12.76 20.52
CA ARG A 150 4.67 13.15 21.22
C ARG A 150 3.77 11.94 21.50
N SER A 151 3.69 11.00 20.56
CA SER A 151 2.93 9.76 20.74
C SER A 151 3.54 8.91 21.87
N TRP A 152 4.87 8.83 21.94
CA TRP A 152 5.56 8.13 23.01
C TRP A 152 5.33 8.80 24.38
N LEU A 153 5.40 10.13 24.48
CA LEU A 153 5.10 10.86 25.72
C LEU A 153 3.67 10.58 26.23
N LYS A 154 2.69 10.60 25.31
CA LYS A 154 1.29 10.28 25.63
C LYS A 154 1.14 8.87 26.19
N LEU A 155 1.83 7.90 25.59
CA LEU A 155 1.84 6.51 26.05
C LEU A 155 2.55 6.36 27.40
N GLN A 156 3.69 7.01 27.58
CA GLN A 156 4.49 6.99 28.81
C GLN A 156 3.70 7.56 30.01
N ALA A 157 2.93 8.62 29.79
CA ALA A 157 2.07 9.21 30.83
C ALA A 157 1.02 8.23 31.38
N LYS A 158 0.65 7.19 30.62
CA LYS A 158 -0.26 6.12 31.06
C LYS A 158 0.45 4.84 31.48
N ASN A 159 1.71 4.67 31.11
CA ASN A 159 2.52 3.50 31.43
C ASN A 159 4.00 3.89 31.54
N LYS A 160 4.51 4.00 32.77
CA LYS A 160 5.90 4.41 33.04
C LYS A 160 6.95 3.42 32.51
N ASN A 161 6.58 2.15 32.22
CA ASN A 161 7.48 1.14 31.67
C ASN A 161 7.61 1.19 30.14
N MET A 162 7.51 2.38 29.55
CA MET A 162 7.65 2.58 28.11
C MET A 162 9.12 2.69 27.73
N GLY A 163 9.63 1.71 27.00
CA GLY A 163 11.02 1.70 26.53
C GLY A 163 11.24 2.47 25.23
N ILE A 164 12.51 2.73 24.94
CA ILE A 164 12.98 3.35 23.69
C ILE A 164 12.61 2.53 22.44
N THR A 165 12.45 1.22 22.57
CA THR A 165 12.05 0.34 21.47
C THR A 165 10.70 0.75 20.88
N ILE A 166 9.77 1.23 21.71
CA ILE A 166 8.48 1.75 21.23
C ILE A 166 8.66 3.07 20.49
N LEU A 167 9.58 3.93 20.91
CA LEU A 167 9.89 5.17 20.19
C LEU A 167 10.39 4.87 18.77
N PHE A 168 11.29 3.90 18.62
CA PHE A 168 11.72 3.45 17.30
C PHE A 168 10.60 2.76 16.51
N ALA A 169 9.77 1.96 17.16
CA ALA A 169 8.63 1.32 16.51
C ALA A 169 7.65 2.36 15.92
N LEU A 170 7.34 3.42 16.68
CA LEU A 170 6.50 4.53 16.24
C LEU A 170 7.14 5.30 15.08
N GLN A 171 8.45 5.59 15.17
CA GLN A 171 9.16 6.28 14.09
C GLN A 171 9.20 5.42 12.81
N GLY A 172 9.49 4.13 12.93
CA GLY A 172 9.46 3.18 11.83
C GLY A 172 8.07 3.09 11.20
N ALA A 173 7.02 3.02 12.03
CA ALA A 173 5.64 3.02 11.57
C ALA A 173 5.28 4.26 10.74
N ILE A 174 5.71 5.44 11.18
CA ILE A 174 5.47 6.71 10.49
C ILE A 174 6.21 6.77 9.14
N GLN A 175 7.45 6.28 9.09
CA GLN A 175 8.26 6.23 7.85
C GLN A 175 7.92 5.04 6.95
N GLY A 176 7.08 4.11 7.41
CA GLY A 176 6.78 2.87 6.67
C GLY A 176 7.96 1.89 6.62
N LEU A 177 8.87 1.95 7.60
CA LEU A 177 10.07 1.11 7.70
C LEU A 177 10.03 0.20 8.94
N HIS A 178 10.67 -0.97 8.86
CA HIS A 178 10.97 -1.75 10.06
C HIS A 178 11.92 -0.93 10.95
N CYS A 179 11.80 -1.00 12.27
CA CYS A 179 12.57 -0.15 13.19
C CYS A 179 14.08 -0.35 13.04
N GLU A 180 14.51 -1.54 12.63
CA GLU A 180 15.92 -1.86 12.33
C GLU A 180 16.44 -1.17 11.06
N ALA A 181 15.56 -0.90 10.08
CA ALA A 181 15.91 -0.22 8.83
C ALA A 181 15.92 1.32 8.96
N LEU A 182 15.61 1.87 10.14
CA LEU A 182 15.74 3.31 10.37
C LEU A 182 17.21 3.75 10.22
N PRO A 183 17.48 4.89 9.55
CA PRO A 183 18.81 5.46 9.46
C PRO A 183 19.46 5.64 10.83
N VAL A 184 20.77 5.40 10.91
CA VAL A 184 21.55 5.48 12.17
C VAL A 184 21.38 6.85 12.83
N ALA A 185 21.50 7.93 12.05
CA ALA A 185 21.33 9.30 12.55
C ALA A 185 19.97 9.52 13.25
N ILE A 186 18.88 8.97 12.70
CA ILE A 186 17.54 9.09 13.30
C ILE A 186 17.47 8.28 14.61
N LYS A 187 18.06 7.08 14.64
CA LYS A 187 18.10 6.28 15.87
C LYS A 187 18.89 6.99 16.96
N GLU A 188 20.01 7.63 16.63
CA GLU A 188 20.83 8.40 17.56
C GLU A 188 20.08 9.62 18.09
N GLU A 189 19.43 10.39 17.21
CA GLU A 189 18.60 11.53 17.61
C GLU A 189 17.50 11.11 18.60
N LEU A 190 16.81 9.99 18.32
CA LEU A 190 15.76 9.47 19.18
C LEU A 190 16.31 8.92 20.51
N ARG A 191 17.52 8.35 20.52
CA ARG A 191 18.21 7.94 21.77
C ARG A 191 18.53 9.14 22.64
N HIS A 192 19.12 10.17 22.04
CA HIS A 192 19.47 11.39 22.74
C HIS A 192 18.24 12.03 23.37
N TRP A 193 17.21 12.26 22.55
CA TRP A 193 15.95 12.85 23.00
C TRP A 193 15.28 12.02 24.11
N HIS A 194 15.28 10.69 24.02
CA HIS A 194 14.70 9.82 25.04
C HIS A 194 15.44 9.93 26.37
N SER A 195 16.78 9.91 26.34
CA SER A 195 17.61 10.07 27.54
C SER A 195 17.40 11.43 28.21
N GLU A 196 17.42 12.52 27.42
CA GLU A 196 17.16 13.88 27.94
C GLU A 196 15.77 14.01 28.55
N THR A 197 14.77 13.41 27.92
CA THR A 197 13.39 13.45 28.41
C THR A 197 13.26 12.75 29.77
N LEU A 198 13.88 11.57 29.93
CA LEU A 198 13.88 10.85 31.20
C LEU A 198 14.61 11.62 32.31
N LEU A 199 15.76 12.23 32.00
CA LEU A 199 16.50 13.09 32.94
C LEU A 199 15.67 14.31 33.36
N SER A 200 14.98 14.94 32.41
CA SER A 200 14.14 16.10 32.68
C SER A 200 12.95 15.75 33.59
N GLN A 201 12.37 14.56 33.39
CA GLN A 201 11.27 14.06 34.21
C GLN A 201 11.72 13.73 35.63
N SER A 202 12.87 13.08 35.83
CA SER A 202 13.37 12.77 37.18
C SER A 202 13.71 14.03 37.99
N LEU A 203 14.28 15.05 37.35
CA LEU A 203 14.56 16.33 37.99
C LEU A 203 13.28 17.10 38.36
N SER A 204 12.21 16.95 37.57
CA SER A 204 10.91 17.57 37.88
C SER A 204 10.20 16.87 39.04
N GLU A 205 10.28 15.55 39.14
CA GLU A 205 9.70 14.78 40.26
C GLU A 205 10.42 15.08 41.59
N GLN A 206 11.73 15.37 41.56
CA GLN A 206 12.51 15.77 42.74
C GLN A 206 12.24 17.19 43.25
N ARG A 207 11.70 18.08 42.41
CA ARG A 207 11.39 19.48 42.77
C ARG A 207 9.96 19.69 43.28
N SER A 208 9.11 18.66 43.17
CA SER A 208 7.73 18.67 43.65
C SER A 208 7.51 17.92 44.97
N CYS A 209 8.58 17.37 45.57
CA CYS A 209 8.62 16.85 46.94
C CYS A 209 9.17 17.90 47.91
#